data_AF-R6R9S1-F1
#
_entry.id   AF-R6R9S1-F1
#
_cell.length_a   1.000
_cell.length_b   1.000
_cell.length_c   1.000
_cell.angle_alpha   90.00
_cell.angle_beta   90.00
_cell.angle_gamma   90.00
#
_symmetry.space_group_name_H-M   'P 1'
#
loop_
_entity.id
_entity.type
_entity.pdbx_description
1 polymer ?
#
loop_
_entity_poly.entity_id
_entity_poly.type
_entity_poly.pdbx_seq_one_letter_code
_entity_poly.pdbx_strand_id
1 'polypeptide(L)'
;MISSKGLFYNDEKTKLLLNTENEQIPVAAQIFGNDIEAMSFAAKELSKTSPIIDINMGCPAPKVVKNGDGSKLLLNLELAGDIIEAVVKNSQVPVTLKMRKGWDDNNIVAVELAKIADSKGVKAITIHGRTREQFYTGEADWDIIKQVKQAVNIPVIRKWRYKNQRRCIKNV
;
A
#
# COMPACT_ATOMS: atom_id res chain seq x y z
N MET A 1 8.30 3.52 5.38
CA MET A 1 8.20 3.00 3.99
C MET A 1 9.59 2.96 3.43
N ILE A 2 9.93 1.93 2.68
CA ILE A 2 11.26 1.62 2.17
C ILE A 2 11.22 1.79 0.64
N SER A 3 12.18 2.54 0.09
CA SER A 3 12.29 2.71 -1.35
C SER A 3 12.79 1.41 -1.96
N SER A 4 12.03 0.80 -2.87
CA SER A 4 12.45 -0.42 -3.58
C SER A 4 13.72 -0.17 -4.41
N LYS A 5 13.76 0.93 -5.17
CA LYS A 5 14.96 1.35 -5.91
C LYS A 5 16.14 1.65 -4.99
N GLY A 6 15.89 2.30 -3.85
CA GLY A 6 16.93 2.54 -2.85
C GLY A 6 17.56 1.24 -2.37
N LEU A 7 16.72 0.25 -2.04
CA LEU A 7 17.18 -1.07 -1.63
C LEU A 7 17.90 -1.81 -2.77
N PHE A 8 17.38 -1.75 -4.00
CA PHE A 8 17.96 -2.37 -5.19
C PHE A 8 19.37 -1.86 -5.50
N TYR A 9 19.60 -0.55 -5.37
CA TYR A 9 20.92 0.07 -5.53
C TYR A 9 21.74 0.13 -4.24
N ASN A 10 21.37 -0.64 -3.21
CA ASN A 10 22.12 -0.80 -1.98
C ASN A 10 22.34 0.54 -1.20
N ASP A 11 21.37 1.45 -1.24
CA ASP A 11 21.42 2.73 -0.52
C ASP A 11 21.42 2.53 1.00
N GLU A 12 22.48 3.02 1.65
CA GLU A 12 22.69 2.85 3.09
C GLU A 12 21.59 3.48 3.94
N LYS A 13 21.03 4.63 3.52
CA LYS A 13 19.93 5.29 4.26
C LYS A 13 18.67 4.43 4.28
N THR A 14 18.40 3.72 3.18
CA THR A 14 17.26 2.81 3.07
C THR A 14 17.42 1.60 3.99
N LYS A 15 18.64 1.07 4.13
CA LYS A 15 18.91 -0.05 5.06
C LYS A 15 18.70 0.34 6.53
N LEU A 16 19.03 1.58 6.91
CA LEU A 16 18.79 2.06 8.28
C LEU A 16 17.31 2.02 8.66
N LEU A 17 16.39 2.16 7.70
CA LEU A 17 14.95 2.07 7.92
C LEU A 17 14.45 0.64 8.17
N LEU A 18 15.30 -0.37 7.96
CA LEU A 18 15.00 -1.79 8.19
C LEU A 18 15.30 -2.24 9.62
N ASN A 19 15.95 -1.40 10.43
CA ASN A 19 16.21 -1.73 11.81
C ASN A 19 14.89 -1.79 12.59
N THR A 20 14.54 -3.00 13.05
CA THR A 20 13.37 -3.29 13.87
C THR A 20 13.77 -3.89 15.23
N GLU A 21 15.04 -3.76 15.60
CA GLU A 21 15.53 -4.13 16.92
C GLU A 21 14.71 -3.38 17.98
N ASN A 22 14.12 -4.13 18.91
CA ASN A 22 13.22 -3.68 19.99
C ASN A 22 11.76 -3.37 19.59
N GLU A 23 11.34 -3.65 18.35
CA GLU A 23 9.94 -3.56 17.97
C GLU A 23 9.14 -4.83 18.34
N GLN A 24 7.85 -4.67 18.64
CA GLN A 24 6.96 -5.82 18.83
C GLN A 24 6.53 -6.39 17.47
N ILE A 25 6.76 -7.68 17.27
CA ILE A 25 6.37 -8.42 16.06
C ILE A 25 4.86 -8.74 16.14
N PRO A 26 4.08 -8.61 15.03
CA PRO A 26 4.54 -8.45 13.65
C PRO A 26 4.77 -7.00 13.19
N VAL A 27 5.91 -6.76 12.53
CA VAL A 27 6.24 -5.52 11.82
C VAL A 27 6.26 -5.77 10.32
N ALA A 28 5.38 -5.09 9.58
CA ALA A 28 5.35 -5.18 8.12
C ALA A 28 6.40 -4.27 7.47
N ALA A 29 7.18 -4.81 6.55
CA ALA A 29 8.06 -4.03 5.69
C ALA A 29 7.25 -3.40 4.55
N GLN A 30 6.91 -2.11 4.68
CA GLN A 30 6.18 -1.39 3.64
C GLN A 30 7.13 -0.85 2.56
N ILE A 31 7.07 -1.41 1.36
CA ILE A 31 7.86 -1.01 0.18
C ILE A 31 7.08 -0.08 -0.75
N PHE A 32 7.78 0.74 -1.53
CA PHE A 32 7.19 1.58 -2.57
C PHE A 32 8.12 1.70 -3.79
N GLY A 33 7.52 1.89 -4.96
CA GLY A 33 8.23 2.05 -6.23
C GLY A 33 7.31 1.79 -7.42
N ASN A 34 7.75 2.20 -8.60
CA ASN A 34 7.08 1.95 -9.89
C ASN A 34 7.83 0.99 -10.81
N ASP A 35 8.97 0.48 -10.38
CA ASP A 35 9.83 -0.42 -11.16
C ASP A 35 9.63 -1.86 -10.70
N ILE A 36 9.21 -2.71 -11.64
CA ILE A 36 8.80 -4.10 -11.36
C ILE A 36 9.99 -4.91 -10.82
N GLU A 37 11.18 -4.73 -11.38
CA GLU A 37 12.38 -5.47 -10.98
C GLU A 37 12.81 -5.08 -9.56
N ALA A 38 12.90 -3.78 -9.28
CA ALA A 38 13.24 -3.28 -7.94
C ALA A 38 12.21 -3.68 -6.89
N MET A 39 10.91 -3.64 -7.22
CA MET A 39 9.84 -4.08 -6.31
C MET A 39 9.92 -5.59 -6.03
N SER A 40 10.20 -6.39 -7.04
CA SER A 40 10.40 -7.86 -6.92
C SER A 40 11.60 -8.20 -6.05
N PHE A 41 12.73 -7.53 -6.29
CA PHE A 41 13.93 -7.66 -5.48
C PHE A 41 13.67 -7.30 -4.01
N ALA A 42 13.02 -6.16 -3.77
CA ALA A 42 12.71 -5.71 -2.42
C ALA A 42 11.78 -6.70 -1.69
N ALA A 43 10.77 -7.25 -2.38
CA ALA A 43 9.89 -8.27 -1.82
C ALA A 43 10.68 -9.52 -1.40
N LYS A 44 11.54 -10.03 -2.29
CA LYS A 44 12.37 -11.22 -2.05
C LYS A 44 13.34 -11.02 -0.87
N GLU A 45 14.05 -9.90 -0.85
CA GLU A 45 15.06 -9.62 0.17
C GLU A 45 14.45 -9.39 1.54
N LEU A 46 13.38 -8.60 1.62
CA LEU A 46 12.76 -8.26 2.89
C LEU A 46 11.91 -9.40 3.47
N SER A 47 11.44 -10.34 2.63
CA SER A 47 10.72 -11.53 3.12
C SER A 47 11.59 -12.44 3.99
N LYS A 48 12.93 -12.29 3.97
CA LYS A 48 13.85 -13.06 4.80
C LYS A 48 13.81 -12.66 6.28
N THR A 49 13.41 -11.42 6.57
CA THR A 49 13.47 -10.83 7.91
C THR A 49 12.14 -10.25 8.37
N SER A 50 11.27 -9.85 7.46
CA SER A 50 9.95 -9.31 7.78
C SER A 50 8.86 -10.36 7.59
N PRO A 51 7.92 -10.50 8.55
CA PRO A 51 6.81 -11.45 8.45
C PRO A 51 5.71 -11.01 7.46
N ILE A 52 5.72 -9.76 6.99
CA ILE A 52 4.71 -9.22 6.07
C ILE A 52 5.37 -8.21 5.13
N ILE A 53 5.12 -8.33 3.83
CA ILE A 53 5.46 -7.28 2.86
C ILE A 53 4.21 -6.44 2.57
N ASP A 54 4.29 -5.12 2.71
CA ASP A 54 3.17 -4.23 2.38
C ASP A 54 3.54 -3.32 1.19
N ILE A 55 2.68 -3.26 0.19
CA ILE A 55 2.88 -2.39 -0.98
C ILE A 55 2.22 -1.03 -0.73
N ASN A 56 2.97 0.05 -0.88
CA ASN A 56 2.38 1.38 -0.83
C ASN A 56 1.93 1.88 -2.21
N MET A 57 0.62 2.05 -2.38
CA MET A 57 -0.01 2.73 -3.51
C MET A 57 -0.87 3.92 -3.05
N GLY A 58 -0.45 4.60 -1.99
CA GLY A 58 -1.27 5.62 -1.34
C GLY A 58 -0.54 6.86 -0.84
N CYS A 59 0.79 6.91 -0.91
CA CYS A 59 1.55 8.07 -0.46
C CYS A 59 1.34 9.26 -1.41
N PRO A 60 0.81 10.40 -0.92
CA PRO A 60 0.59 11.58 -1.75
C PRO A 60 1.80 12.54 -1.78
N ALA A 61 2.87 12.24 -1.03
CA ALA A 61 3.98 13.15 -0.82
C ALA A 61 4.62 13.57 -2.16
N PRO A 62 4.86 14.88 -2.41
CA PRO A 62 5.32 15.36 -3.71
C PRO A 62 6.57 14.65 -4.23
N LYS A 63 7.55 14.36 -3.35
CA LYS A 63 8.79 13.66 -3.73
C LYS A 63 8.54 12.23 -4.25
N VAL A 64 7.59 11.51 -3.66
CA VAL A 64 7.23 10.13 -4.05
C VAL A 64 6.44 10.15 -5.35
N VAL A 65 5.43 11.01 -5.41
CA VAL A 65 4.56 11.14 -6.58
C VAL A 65 5.32 11.63 -7.83
N LYS A 66 6.26 12.56 -7.66
CA LYS A 66 7.10 13.08 -8.77
C LYS A 66 7.93 11.97 -9.43
N ASN A 67 8.32 10.94 -8.69
CA ASN A 67 9.08 9.80 -9.21
C ASN A 67 8.20 8.73 -9.88
N GLY A 68 6.88 8.90 -9.88
CA GLY A 68 5.95 7.90 -10.40
C GLY A 68 5.46 6.89 -9.36
N ASP A 69 5.83 7.05 -8.09
CA ASP A 69 5.57 6.06 -7.03
C ASP A 69 4.30 6.39 -6.21
N GLY A 70 3.95 5.48 -5.29
CA GLY A 70 2.91 5.72 -4.30
C GLY A 70 1.54 5.90 -4.96
N SER A 71 0.82 6.96 -4.61
CA SER A 71 -0.52 7.19 -5.18
C SER A 71 -0.50 7.57 -6.68
N LYS A 72 0.68 7.82 -7.28
CA LYS A 72 0.77 8.07 -8.73
C LYS A 72 0.38 6.83 -9.55
N LEU A 73 0.58 5.64 -8.99
CA LEU A 73 0.16 4.36 -9.58
C LEU A 73 -1.36 4.25 -9.74
N LEU A 74 -2.17 5.05 -9.02
CA LEU A 74 -3.63 5.03 -9.17
C LEU A 74 -4.11 5.53 -10.55
N LEU A 75 -3.25 6.22 -11.29
CA LEU A 75 -3.52 6.65 -12.66
C LEU A 75 -3.22 5.58 -13.72
N ASN A 76 -2.60 4.46 -13.34
CA ASN A 76 -2.27 3.36 -14.24
C ASN A 76 -2.42 2.02 -13.50
N LEU A 77 -3.64 1.47 -13.56
CA LEU A 77 -3.99 0.23 -12.87
C LEU A 77 -3.34 -1.02 -13.49
N GLU A 78 -2.99 -0.97 -14.78
CA GLU A 78 -2.25 -2.03 -15.45
C GLU A 78 -0.87 -2.19 -14.78
N LEU A 79 -0.08 -1.10 -14.74
CA LEU A 79 1.21 -1.09 -14.05
C LEU A 79 1.08 -1.42 -12.55
N ALA A 80 0.06 -0.88 -11.87
CA ALA A 80 -0.19 -1.22 -10.47
C ALA A 80 -0.40 -2.72 -10.29
N GLY A 81 -1.21 -3.32 -11.17
CA GLY A 81 -1.40 -4.76 -11.22
C GLY A 81 -0.08 -5.50 -11.41
N ASP A 82 0.72 -5.13 -12.40
CA ASP A 82 1.97 -5.85 -12.72
C ASP A 82 2.95 -5.83 -11.54
N ILE A 83 3.04 -4.68 -10.85
CA ILE A 83 3.83 -4.54 -9.62
C ILE A 83 3.29 -5.46 -8.52
N ILE A 84 1.97 -5.50 -8.30
CA ILE A 84 1.36 -6.36 -7.28
C ILE A 84 1.69 -7.82 -7.56
N GLU A 85 1.48 -8.26 -8.79
CA GLU A 85 1.74 -9.65 -9.20
C GLU A 85 3.21 -10.03 -9.00
N ALA A 86 4.12 -9.15 -9.41
CA ALA A 86 5.56 -9.40 -9.27
C ALA A 86 6.00 -9.46 -7.81
N VAL A 87 5.48 -8.59 -6.94
CA VAL A 87 5.73 -8.62 -5.49
C VAL A 87 5.17 -9.89 -4.87
N VAL A 88 3.92 -10.26 -5.17
CA VAL A 88 3.30 -11.49 -4.64
C VAL A 88 4.07 -12.73 -5.06
N LYS A 89 4.49 -12.83 -6.34
CA LYS A 89 5.27 -13.96 -6.85
C LYS A 89 6.65 -14.11 -6.20
N ASN A 90 7.27 -13.01 -5.76
CA ASN A 90 8.63 -13.00 -5.22
C ASN A 90 8.71 -12.94 -3.69
N SER A 91 7.58 -12.77 -3.00
CA SER A 91 7.55 -12.78 -1.54
C SER A 91 7.39 -14.20 -0.99
N GLN A 92 8.11 -14.50 0.09
CA GLN A 92 7.96 -15.77 0.84
C GLN A 92 6.96 -15.66 1.99
N VAL A 93 6.42 -14.46 2.23
CA VAL A 93 5.50 -14.13 3.32
C VAL A 93 4.24 -13.47 2.76
N PRO A 94 3.16 -13.32 3.54
CA PRO A 94 1.96 -12.63 3.07
C PRO A 94 2.24 -11.20 2.57
N VAL A 95 1.66 -10.88 1.41
CA VAL A 95 1.70 -9.52 0.85
C VAL A 95 0.40 -8.80 1.13
N THR A 96 0.48 -7.57 1.63
CA THR A 96 -0.65 -6.66 1.83
C THR A 96 -0.52 -5.44 0.93
N LEU A 97 -1.64 -4.75 0.68
CA LEU A 97 -1.68 -3.53 -0.14
C LEU A 97 -2.24 -2.38 0.67
N LYS A 98 -1.55 -1.25 0.67
CA LYS A 98 -2.08 0.00 1.22
C LYS A 98 -2.34 1.03 0.12
N MET A 99 -3.59 1.44 -0.04
CA MET A 99 -4.02 2.36 -1.11
C MET A 99 -4.87 3.56 -0.61
N ARG A 100 -5.14 4.49 -1.52
CA ARG A 100 -6.14 5.56 -1.40
C ARG A 100 -7.36 5.27 -2.28
N LYS A 101 -8.44 6.03 -2.14
CA LYS A 101 -9.64 5.80 -2.98
C LYS A 101 -9.45 6.15 -4.46
N GLY A 102 -8.49 7.01 -4.77
CA GLY A 102 -8.30 7.58 -6.10
C GLY A 102 -7.24 8.66 -6.14
N TRP A 103 -6.97 9.18 -7.34
CA TRP A 103 -6.07 10.32 -7.51
C TRP A 103 -6.74 11.64 -7.13
N ASP A 104 -7.89 11.92 -7.71
CA ASP A 104 -8.76 13.08 -7.45
C ASP A 104 -10.23 12.63 -7.50
N ASP A 105 -11.18 13.58 -7.43
CA ASP A 105 -12.61 13.25 -7.43
C ASP A 105 -13.12 12.76 -8.81
N ASN A 106 -12.36 12.98 -9.88
CA ASN A 106 -12.67 12.48 -11.23
C ASN A 106 -12.03 11.11 -11.50
N ASN A 107 -11.10 10.66 -10.65
CA ASN A 107 -10.37 9.41 -10.79
C ASN A 107 -10.47 8.57 -9.51
N ILE A 108 -11.65 7.99 -9.28
CA ILE A 108 -11.93 7.07 -8.17
C ILE A 108 -11.80 5.62 -8.67
N VAL A 109 -10.74 4.94 -8.22
CA VAL A 109 -10.34 3.61 -8.72
C VAL A 109 -10.29 2.53 -7.63
N ALA A 110 -10.70 2.86 -6.41
CA ALA A 110 -10.53 2.02 -5.21
C ALA A 110 -11.05 0.59 -5.40
N VAL A 111 -12.26 0.43 -5.94
CA VAL A 111 -12.93 -0.85 -6.10
C VAL A 111 -12.24 -1.70 -7.17
N GLU A 112 -11.83 -1.08 -8.27
CA GLU A 112 -11.13 -1.76 -9.36
C GLU A 112 -9.75 -2.23 -8.92
N LEU A 113 -8.96 -1.36 -8.29
CA LEU A 113 -7.66 -1.72 -7.74
C LEU A 113 -7.77 -2.82 -6.67
N ALA A 114 -8.82 -2.79 -5.84
CA ALA A 114 -9.05 -3.84 -4.86
C ALA A 114 -9.27 -5.22 -5.50
N LYS A 115 -10.08 -5.29 -6.56
CA LYS A 115 -10.32 -6.53 -7.32
C LYS A 115 -9.05 -7.05 -7.99
N ILE A 116 -8.25 -6.15 -8.57
CA ILE A 116 -6.94 -6.50 -9.15
C ILE A 116 -6.00 -7.06 -8.07
N ALA A 117 -5.97 -6.44 -6.89
CA ALA A 117 -5.13 -6.90 -5.79
C ALA A 117 -5.56 -8.28 -5.27
N ASP A 118 -6.88 -8.49 -5.07
CA ASP A 118 -7.45 -9.77 -4.63
C ASP A 118 -7.14 -10.89 -5.63
N SER A 119 -7.37 -10.65 -6.93
CA SER A 119 -7.09 -11.64 -7.98
C SER A 119 -5.61 -11.98 -8.12
N LYS A 120 -4.72 -11.06 -7.73
CA LYS A 120 -3.26 -11.25 -7.75
C LYS A 120 -2.70 -11.83 -6.46
N GLY A 121 -3.55 -12.19 -5.49
CA GLY A 121 -3.15 -12.96 -4.31
C GLY A 121 -2.73 -12.14 -3.08
N VAL A 122 -2.99 -10.82 -3.07
CA VAL A 122 -2.84 -9.98 -1.88
C VAL A 122 -3.70 -10.53 -0.74
N LYS A 123 -3.19 -10.51 0.50
CA LYS A 123 -3.84 -11.13 1.66
C LYS A 123 -4.67 -10.17 2.51
N ALA A 124 -4.43 -8.86 2.40
CA ALA A 124 -5.26 -7.83 3.01
C ALA A 124 -5.07 -6.48 2.32
N ILE A 125 -6.10 -5.64 2.36
CA ILE A 125 -6.07 -4.29 1.83
C ILE A 125 -6.27 -3.29 2.97
N THR A 126 -5.38 -2.31 3.09
CA THR A 126 -5.60 -1.12 3.89
C THR A 126 -5.98 0.05 3.00
N ILE A 127 -7.20 0.58 3.14
CA ILE A 127 -7.69 1.70 2.34
C ILE A 127 -7.82 2.99 3.16
N HIS A 128 -7.28 4.07 2.62
CA HIS A 128 -7.59 5.43 3.06
C HIS A 128 -8.65 6.03 2.13
N GLY A 129 -9.88 6.24 2.64
CA GLY A 129 -11.03 6.79 1.88
C GLY A 129 -10.90 8.25 1.41
N ARG A 130 -9.69 8.77 1.22
CA ARG A 130 -9.43 10.08 0.61
C ARG A 130 -8.65 9.90 -0.69
N THR A 131 -8.85 10.81 -1.63
CA THR A 131 -8.06 10.88 -2.86
C THR A 131 -6.63 11.32 -2.55
N ARG A 132 -5.73 11.26 -3.54
CA ARG A 132 -4.39 11.85 -3.42
C ARG A 132 -4.48 13.35 -3.18
N GLU A 133 -5.29 14.07 -3.96
CA GLU A 133 -5.41 15.54 -3.89
C GLU A 133 -5.95 16.06 -2.57
N GLN A 134 -6.81 15.29 -1.92
CA GLN A 134 -7.30 15.62 -0.59
C GLN A 134 -6.20 15.55 0.48
N PHE A 135 -5.06 14.87 0.24
CA PHE A 135 -4.03 14.61 1.26
C PHE A 135 -4.64 14.12 2.59
N TYR A 136 -4.82 15.03 3.55
CA TYR A 136 -5.43 14.80 4.86
C TYR A 136 -6.61 15.74 5.17
N THR A 137 -7.02 16.58 4.23
CA THR A 137 -8.17 17.49 4.34
C THR A 137 -9.48 16.75 4.04
N GLY A 138 -10.61 17.40 4.30
CA GLY A 138 -11.95 16.82 4.11
C GLY A 138 -12.22 15.60 4.98
N GLU A 139 -13.29 14.89 4.67
CA GLU A 139 -13.69 13.66 5.35
C GLU A 139 -13.26 12.43 4.54
N ALA A 140 -12.97 11.32 5.21
CA ALA A 140 -12.77 10.07 4.47
C ALA A 140 -14.14 9.51 4.09
N ASP A 141 -14.23 9.10 2.84
CA ASP A 141 -15.38 8.47 2.23
C ASP A 141 -15.57 7.06 2.81
N TRP A 142 -16.68 6.86 3.51
CA TRP A 142 -16.99 5.59 4.16
C TRP A 142 -17.68 4.62 3.20
N ASP A 143 -18.45 5.16 2.25
CA ASP A 143 -19.21 4.36 1.29
C ASP A 143 -18.26 3.65 0.33
N ILE A 144 -17.20 4.32 -0.12
CA ILE A 144 -16.20 3.66 -0.97
C ILE A 144 -15.48 2.51 -0.24
N ILE A 145 -15.24 2.64 1.07
CA ILE A 145 -14.61 1.57 1.87
C ILE A 145 -15.55 0.36 1.95
N LYS A 146 -16.85 0.61 2.17
CA LYS A 146 -17.88 -0.43 2.17
C LYS A 146 -17.96 -1.14 0.83
N GLN A 147 -17.97 -0.39 -0.28
CA GLN A 147 -17.96 -0.95 -1.63
C GLN A 147 -16.72 -1.81 -1.88
N VAL A 148 -15.54 -1.36 -1.44
CA VAL A 148 -14.31 -2.16 -1.52
C VAL A 148 -14.42 -3.45 -0.72
N LYS A 149 -14.93 -3.41 0.53
CA LYS A 149 -15.13 -4.62 1.35
C LYS A 149 -16.10 -5.61 0.70
N GLN A 150 -17.13 -5.13 0.02
CA GLN A 150 -18.11 -5.96 -0.70
C GLN A 150 -17.54 -6.56 -1.99
N ALA A 151 -16.56 -5.91 -2.60
CA ALA A 151 -15.99 -6.31 -3.89
C ALA A 151 -14.89 -7.39 -3.79
N VAL A 152 -14.35 -7.66 -2.59
CA VAL A 152 -13.22 -8.57 -2.37
C VAL A 152 -13.47 -9.54 -1.21
N ASN A 153 -12.86 -10.71 -1.27
CA ASN A 153 -13.00 -11.74 -0.24
C ASN A 153 -11.99 -11.58 0.91
N ILE A 154 -10.90 -10.86 0.67
CA ILE A 154 -9.85 -10.61 1.66
C ILE A 154 -10.24 -9.54 2.70
N PRO A 155 -9.58 -9.52 3.87
CA PRO A 155 -9.76 -8.46 4.86
C PRO A 155 -9.51 -7.06 4.30
N VAL A 156 -10.41 -6.13 4.64
CA VAL A 156 -10.27 -4.70 4.30
C VAL A 156 -10.18 -3.90 5.59
N ILE A 157 -9.04 -3.25 5.77
CA ILE A 157 -8.71 -2.43 6.93
C ILE A 157 -8.90 -0.96 6.55
N ARG A 158 -9.74 -0.25 7.31
CA ARG A 158 -9.90 1.19 7.14
C ARG A 158 -8.73 1.95 7.77
N LYS A 159 -8.19 2.95 7.06
CA LYS A 159 -7.28 3.95 7.63
C LYS A 159 -8.03 5.23 7.94
N TRP A 160 -8.07 5.60 9.22
CA TRP A 160 -8.68 6.83 9.71
C TRP A 160 -7.72 7.60 10.63
N ARG A 161 -7.81 8.92 10.63
CA ARG A 161 -7.13 9.78 11.62
C ARG A 161 -8.12 10.09 12.74
N TYR A 162 -7.96 9.45 13.89
CA TYR A 162 -8.79 9.74 15.05
C TYR A 162 -8.49 11.14 15.61
N LYS A 163 -9.54 11.90 15.93
CA LYS A 163 -9.45 13.00 16.91
C LYS A 163 -9.60 12.48 18.35
N ASN A 164 -10.21 11.30 18.55
CA ASN A 164 -10.42 10.64 19.85
C ASN A 164 -10.52 9.11 19.71
N GLN A 165 -9.99 8.36 20.70
CA GLN A 165 -9.77 6.90 20.70
C GLN A 165 -11.06 6.05 20.66
N ARG A 166 -12.22 6.60 21.05
CA ARG A 166 -13.50 5.86 21.22
C ARG A 166 -14.21 5.47 19.92
N ARG A 167 -13.75 5.92 18.74
CA ARG A 167 -14.42 5.65 17.45
C ARG A 167 -13.92 4.38 16.73
N CYS A 168 -12.96 3.65 17.30
CA CYS A 168 -12.32 2.50 16.62
C CYS A 168 -13.26 1.33 16.33
N ILE A 169 -14.28 1.10 17.16
CA ILE A 169 -15.04 -0.17 17.20
C ILE A 169 -16.36 -0.12 16.41
N LYS A 170 -16.81 1.06 15.96
CA LYS A 170 -18.09 1.16 15.26
C LYS A 170 -17.91 0.94 13.76
N ASN A 171 -18.56 -0.10 13.24
CA ASN A 171 -18.82 -0.41 11.83
C ASN A 171 -17.65 -1.05 11.08
N VAL A 172 -17.66 -2.39 11.07
CA VAL A 172 -17.33 -3.22 9.89
C VAL A 172 -18.65 -3.71 9.33
#